data_AF-A0A0P9F7D5-F1
#
_entry.id   AF-A0A0P9F7D5-F1
#
_cell.length_a   1.000
_cell.length_b   1.000
_cell.length_c   1.000
_cell.angle_alpha   90.00
_cell.angle_beta   90.00
_cell.angle_gamma   90.00
#
_symmetry.space_group_name_H-M   'P 1'
#
loop_
_entity.id
_entity.type
_entity.pdbx_description
1 polymer ?
#
loop_
_entity_poly.entity_id
_entity_poly.type
_entity_poly.pdbx_seq_one_letter_code
_entity_poly.pdbx_strand_id
1 'polypeptide(L)'
;MSTLLIQLCIALALHGGTEQHGVAPHYAKGVMERVAARRGLPAEACMVSSPIHPVGAHVWVWGERTKVLLRCLVADVSGPNDRARHLRTGRVIELGYASTAAICGNTTGPARACPVWVMRIREE
;
A
#
# COMPACT_ATOMS: atom_id res chain seq x y z
N MET A 1 -8.36 -15.67 10.56
CA MET A 1 -7.58 -14.42 10.66
C MET A 1 -6.11 -14.82 10.60
N SER A 2 -5.29 -14.21 9.72
CA SER A 2 -3.90 -14.65 9.53
C SER A 2 -3.10 -14.44 10.81
N THR A 3 -2.35 -15.44 11.26
CA THR A 3 -1.45 -15.34 12.44
C THR A 3 -0.47 -14.17 12.29
N LEU A 4 -0.01 -13.91 11.06
CA LEU A 4 0.87 -12.77 10.77
C LEU A 4 0.18 -11.42 11.01
N LEU A 5 -1.10 -11.28 10.65
CA LEU A 5 -1.84 -10.03 10.91
C LEU A 5 -1.93 -9.75 12.42
N ILE A 6 -2.18 -10.79 13.22
CA ILE A 6 -2.22 -10.68 14.68
C ILE A 6 -0.84 -10.26 15.21
N GLN A 7 0.24 -10.88 14.72
CA GLN A 7 1.61 -10.51 15.09
C GLN A 7 1.93 -9.06 14.73
N LEU A 8 1.48 -8.56 13.58
CA LEU A 8 1.65 -7.16 13.19
C LEU A 8 0.88 -6.21 14.12
N CYS A 9 -0.36 -6.54 14.49
CA CYS A 9 -1.13 -5.74 15.45
C CYS A 9 -0.45 -5.71 16.82
N ILE A 10 0.09 -6.83 17.30
CA ILE A 10 0.86 -6.89 18.54
C ILE A 10 2.13 -6.03 18.41
N ALA A 11 2.88 -6.16 17.33
CA ALA A 11 4.09 -5.38 17.11
C ALA A 11 3.82 -3.87 17.02
N LEU A 12 2.73 -3.46 16.36
CA LEU A 12 2.26 -2.07 16.35
C LEU A 12 1.95 -1.56 17.77
N ALA A 13 1.34 -2.39 18.61
CA ALA A 13 1.04 -2.01 19.99
C ALA A 13 2.30 -1.89 20.86
N LEU A 14 3.32 -2.73 20.62
CA LEU A 14 4.55 -2.77 21.41
C LEU A 14 5.58 -1.73 20.97
N HIS A 15 5.83 -1.60 19.66
CA HIS A 15 6.90 -0.75 19.11
C HIS A 15 6.39 0.58 18.54
N GLY A 16 5.06 0.74 18.48
CA GLY A 16 4.43 1.83 17.78
C GLY A 16 4.59 1.71 16.25
N GLY A 17 4.11 2.72 15.56
CA GLY A 17 4.05 2.73 14.11
C GLY A 17 2.83 3.51 13.65
N THR A 18 2.31 3.14 12.49
CA THR A 18 1.12 3.77 11.95
C THR A 18 0.20 2.73 11.34
N GLU A 19 -1.10 2.97 11.48
CA GLU A 19 -2.17 2.22 10.84
C GLU A 19 -3.07 3.20 10.09
N GLN A 20 -3.50 2.83 8.88
CA GLN A 20 -4.50 3.57 8.12
C GLN A 20 -5.51 2.63 7.48
N HIS A 21 -6.79 2.98 7.58
CA HIS A 21 -7.85 2.38 6.78
C HIS A 21 -8.28 3.32 5.67
N GLY A 22 -8.55 2.76 4.49
CA GLY A 22 -9.05 3.53 3.37
C GLY A 22 -9.15 2.70 2.10
N VAL A 23 -8.97 3.35 0.97
CA VAL A 23 -9.07 2.71 -0.36
C VAL A 23 -7.75 2.72 -1.09
N ALA A 24 -7.55 1.70 -1.92
CA ALA A 24 -6.37 1.53 -2.76
C ALA A 24 -6.75 1.46 -4.25
N PRO A 25 -6.75 2.59 -4.98
CA PRO A 25 -6.74 2.55 -6.44
C PRO A 25 -5.49 1.81 -6.94
N HIS A 26 -5.40 1.58 -8.25
CA HIS A 26 -4.20 0.99 -8.84
C HIS A 26 -3.67 1.80 -10.01
N TYR A 27 -2.36 1.69 -10.20
CA TYR A 27 -1.69 2.18 -11.39
C TYR A 27 -2.00 1.31 -12.61
N ALA A 28 -1.79 1.88 -13.80
CA ALA A 28 -1.80 1.10 -15.03
C ALA A 28 -0.62 0.10 -15.07
N LYS A 29 -0.80 -0.98 -15.84
CA LYS A 29 0.19 -2.05 -15.98
C LYS A 29 1.58 -1.50 -16.37
N GLY A 30 2.62 -1.94 -15.66
CA GLY A 30 4.00 -1.58 -15.93
C GLY A 30 4.42 -0.18 -15.46
N VAL A 31 3.50 0.67 -14.94
CA VAL A 31 3.87 2.03 -14.52
C VAL A 31 4.72 2.00 -13.26
N MET A 32 4.32 1.21 -12.25
CA MET A 32 5.00 1.20 -10.95
C MET A 32 6.43 0.64 -11.08
N GLU A 33 6.60 -0.39 -11.92
CA GLU A 33 7.88 -1.00 -12.25
C GLU A 33 8.84 0.01 -12.90
N ARG A 34 8.32 0.83 -13.82
CA ARG A 34 9.11 1.92 -14.44
C ARG A 34 9.47 3.01 -13.42
N VAL A 35 8.57 3.34 -12.49
CA VAL A 35 8.84 4.33 -11.45
C VAL A 35 9.92 3.82 -10.49
N ALA A 36 9.82 2.57 -10.03
CA ALA A 36 10.83 1.94 -9.19
C ALA A 36 12.22 1.93 -9.87
N ALA A 37 12.27 1.50 -11.14
CA ALA A 37 13.51 1.47 -11.91
C ALA A 37 14.16 2.86 -12.05
N ARG A 38 13.38 3.91 -12.34
CA ARG A 38 13.88 5.30 -12.42
C ARG A 38 14.43 5.83 -11.10
N ARG A 39 13.96 5.29 -9.98
CA ARG A 39 14.39 5.67 -8.62
C ARG A 39 15.52 4.77 -8.09
N GLY A 40 16.01 3.82 -8.90
CA GLY A 40 17.05 2.87 -8.47
C GLY A 40 16.58 1.88 -7.40
N LEU A 41 15.26 1.67 -7.28
CA LEU A 41 14.69 0.76 -6.31
C LEU A 41 14.60 -0.67 -6.88
N PRO A 42 14.73 -1.70 -6.03
CA PRO A 42 14.51 -3.08 -6.46
C PRO A 42 13.05 -3.29 -6.88
N ALA A 43 12.85 -4.07 -7.94
CA ALA A 43 11.51 -4.51 -8.31
C ALA A 43 11.05 -5.58 -7.32
N GLU A 44 9.94 -5.32 -6.62
CA GLU A 44 9.32 -6.26 -5.68
C GLU A 44 7.96 -6.74 -6.17
N ALA A 45 7.52 -7.89 -5.65
CA ALA A 45 6.22 -8.48 -6.00
C ALA A 45 5.04 -7.57 -5.64
N CYS A 46 5.19 -6.73 -4.61
CA CYS A 46 4.23 -5.69 -4.27
C CYS A 46 4.94 -4.33 -4.18
N MET A 47 4.47 -3.38 -4.99
CA MET A 47 4.93 -1.99 -4.96
C MET A 47 3.72 -1.06 -4.93
N VAL A 48 3.83 0.04 -4.19
CA VAL A 48 2.75 1.01 -3.99
C VAL A 48 3.24 2.45 -4.12
N SER A 49 2.33 3.35 -4.45
CA SER A 49 2.48 4.78 -4.17
C SER A 49 1.81 5.11 -2.85
N SER A 50 2.39 6.01 -2.05
CA SER A 50 1.79 6.44 -0.78
C SER A 50 1.71 7.98 -0.64
N PRO A 51 0.61 8.54 -0.14
CA PRO A 51 0.54 9.94 0.29
C PRO A 51 1.11 10.18 1.71
N ILE A 52 1.50 9.12 2.41
CA ILE A 52 1.84 9.15 3.84
C ILE A 52 3.29 8.70 4.06
N HIS A 53 3.65 7.55 3.50
CA HIS A 53 4.93 6.89 3.74
C HIS A 53 5.98 7.32 2.70
N PRO A 54 7.26 7.45 3.08
CA PRO A 54 8.30 7.89 2.15
C PRO A 54 8.68 6.78 1.16
N VAL A 55 9.22 7.18 0.01
CA VAL A 55 9.84 6.27 -0.96
C VAL A 55 10.91 5.41 -0.28
N GLY A 56 10.94 4.11 -0.59
CA GLY A 56 11.89 3.14 -0.03
C GLY A 56 11.44 2.48 1.27
N ALA A 57 10.37 2.97 1.91
CA ALA A 57 9.78 2.29 3.07
C ALA A 57 9.05 1.00 2.67
N HIS A 58 8.98 0.05 3.59
CA HIS A 58 8.06 -1.09 3.49
C HIS A 58 6.82 -0.88 4.35
N VAL A 59 5.67 -1.25 3.79
CA VAL A 59 4.38 -1.24 4.46
C VAL A 59 3.71 -2.61 4.32
N TRP A 60 2.89 -2.97 5.29
CA TRP A 60 2.02 -4.13 5.21
C TRP A 60 0.65 -3.70 4.72
N VAL A 61 0.18 -4.29 3.64
CA VAL A 61 -1.11 -4.00 3.01
C VAL A 61 -2.01 -5.21 3.16
N TRP A 62 -3.11 -5.04 3.88
CA TRP A 62 -4.13 -6.06 4.05
C TRP A 62 -5.36 -5.73 3.20
N GLY A 63 -5.68 -6.60 2.25
CA GLY A 63 -6.91 -6.52 1.46
C GLY A 63 -8.11 -6.96 2.28
N GLU A 64 -9.04 -6.06 2.57
CA GLU A 64 -10.16 -6.37 3.45
C GLU A 64 -11.10 -7.42 2.82
N ARG A 65 -11.21 -7.46 1.49
CA ARG A 65 -12.07 -8.42 0.77
C ARG A 65 -11.41 -9.78 0.58
N THR A 66 -10.18 -9.80 0.07
CA THR A 66 -9.46 -11.04 -0.23
C THR A 66 -8.81 -11.67 1.00
N LYS A 67 -8.70 -10.89 2.10
CA LYS A 67 -8.00 -11.25 3.34
C LYS A 67 -6.52 -11.55 3.14
N VAL A 68 -5.96 -11.15 1.99
CA VAL A 68 -4.54 -11.29 1.66
C VAL A 68 -3.74 -10.17 2.31
N LEU A 69 -2.58 -10.53 2.85
CA LEU A 69 -1.62 -9.60 3.46
C LEU A 69 -0.32 -9.65 2.67
N LEU A 70 0.15 -8.52 2.17
CA LEU A 70 1.42 -8.40 1.45
C LEU A 70 2.32 -7.35 2.11
N ARG A 71 3.63 -7.61 2.14
CA ARG A 71 4.64 -6.58 2.38
C ARG A 71 4.91 -5.89 1.05
N CYS A 72 4.79 -4.57 1.02
CA CYS A 72 4.88 -3.78 -0.20
C CYS A 72 5.92 -2.68 -0.04
N LEU A 73 6.74 -2.51 -1.06
CA LEU A 73 7.68 -1.40 -1.17
C LEU A 73 6.94 -0.13 -1.60
N VAL A 74 7.18 0.98 -0.92
CA VAL A 74 6.73 2.31 -1.36
C VAL A 74 7.67 2.79 -2.47
N ALA A 75 7.27 2.54 -3.72
CA ALA A 75 8.04 2.89 -4.90
C ALA A 75 7.81 4.33 -5.35
N ASP A 76 6.70 4.95 -4.91
CA ASP A 76 6.35 6.32 -5.28
C ASP A 76 5.61 7.04 -4.15
N VAL A 77 5.51 8.37 -4.28
CA VAL A 77 4.74 9.21 -3.36
C VAL A 77 3.83 10.16 -4.13
N SER A 78 2.68 10.47 -3.54
CA SER A 78 1.78 11.45 -4.14
C SER A 78 2.46 12.83 -4.25
N GLY A 79 2.35 13.46 -5.42
CA GLY A 79 2.80 14.84 -5.61
C GLY A 79 2.09 15.81 -4.64
N PRO A 80 2.67 16.98 -4.30
CA PRO A 80 2.14 17.86 -3.26
C PRO A 80 0.65 18.24 -3.44
N ASN A 81 0.24 18.54 -4.67
CA ASN A 81 -1.15 18.91 -4.99
C ASN A 81 -2.11 17.71 -4.91
N ASP A 82 -1.65 16.52 -5.29
CA ASP A 82 -2.46 15.30 -5.27
C ASP A 82 -2.57 14.71 -3.87
N ARG A 83 -1.53 14.87 -3.04
CA ARG A 83 -1.48 14.36 -1.67
C ARG A 83 -2.67 14.83 -0.85
N ALA A 84 -2.96 16.14 -0.85
CA ALA A 84 -4.09 16.70 -0.12
C ALA A 84 -5.44 16.11 -0.58
N ARG A 85 -5.62 15.94 -1.90
CA ARG A 85 -6.80 15.29 -2.47
C ARG A 85 -6.88 13.81 -2.06
N HIS A 86 -5.78 13.08 -2.09
CA HIS A 86 -5.73 11.66 -1.75
C HIS A 86 -6.10 11.43 -0.28
N LEU A 87 -5.52 12.19 0.64
CA LEU A 87 -5.85 12.13 2.06
C LEU A 87 -7.33 12.45 2.31
N ARG A 88 -7.87 13.53 1.71
CA ARG A 88 -9.28 13.91 1.84
C ARG A 88 -10.25 12.87 1.28
N THR A 89 -9.84 12.11 0.26
CA THR A 89 -10.69 11.10 -0.40
C THR A 89 -10.47 9.68 0.15
N GLY A 90 -9.70 9.55 1.25
CA GLY A 90 -9.44 8.27 1.90
C GLY A 90 -8.55 7.33 1.08
N ARG A 91 -7.80 7.84 0.09
CA ARG A 91 -6.81 7.05 -0.66
C ARG A 91 -5.54 6.95 0.17
N VAL A 92 -5.33 5.79 0.79
CA VAL A 92 -4.22 5.57 1.74
C VAL A 92 -2.95 5.06 1.05
N ILE A 93 -3.10 4.39 -0.09
CA ILE A 93 -2.04 3.99 -1.03
C ILE A 93 -2.64 3.89 -2.43
N GLU A 94 -1.80 3.71 -3.44
CA GLU A 94 -2.18 3.22 -4.77
C GLU A 94 -1.35 1.98 -5.10
N LEU A 95 -2.00 0.88 -5.45
CA LEU A 95 -1.35 -0.41 -5.74
C LEU A 95 -0.70 -0.42 -7.12
N GLY A 96 0.42 -1.15 -7.24
CA GLY A 96 0.88 -1.63 -8.52
C GLY A 96 -0.13 -2.59 -9.15
N TYR A 97 -0.21 -2.60 -10.49
CA TYR A 97 -1.17 -3.42 -11.22
C TYR A 97 -1.06 -4.92 -10.85
N ALA A 98 0.16 -5.44 -10.71
CA ALA A 98 0.41 -6.84 -10.39
C ALA A 98 -0.16 -7.28 -9.03
N SER A 99 -0.01 -6.45 -7.99
CA SER A 99 -0.51 -6.75 -6.64
C SER A 99 -2.00 -6.47 -6.47
N THR A 100 -2.62 -5.73 -7.40
CA THR A 100 -4.03 -5.31 -7.28
C THR A 100 -4.98 -6.50 -7.31
N ALA A 101 -4.77 -7.47 -8.20
CA ALA A 101 -5.63 -8.65 -8.26
C ALA A 101 -5.60 -9.45 -6.95
N ALA A 102 -4.42 -9.58 -6.33
CA ALA A 102 -4.27 -10.30 -5.06
C ALA A 102 -4.93 -9.57 -3.87
N ILE A 103 -4.76 -8.25 -3.77
CA ILE A 103 -5.28 -7.44 -2.66
C ILE A 103 -6.77 -7.10 -2.82
N CYS A 104 -7.20 -6.77 -4.05
CA CYS A 104 -8.53 -6.24 -4.34
C CYS A 104 -9.47 -7.27 -4.99
N GLY A 105 -8.95 -8.40 -5.48
CA GLY A 105 -9.70 -9.44 -6.18
C GLY A 105 -10.05 -9.10 -7.64
N ASN A 106 -9.80 -7.88 -8.10
CA ASN A 106 -10.03 -7.43 -9.47
C ASN A 106 -9.13 -6.23 -9.82
N THR A 107 -8.98 -5.95 -11.11
CA THR A 107 -8.21 -4.82 -11.65
C THR A 107 -9.07 -3.85 -12.49
N THR A 108 -10.40 -4.01 -12.45
CA THR A 108 -11.33 -3.30 -13.35
C THR A 108 -12.45 -2.56 -12.60
N GLY A 109 -12.43 -2.55 -11.26
CA GLY A 109 -13.40 -1.85 -10.42
C GLY A 109 -13.07 -0.37 -10.17
N PRO A 110 -14.03 0.41 -9.65
CA PRO A 110 -13.79 1.80 -9.28
C PRO A 110 -12.78 1.88 -8.12
N ALA A 111 -12.00 2.97 -8.06
CA ALA A 111 -10.95 3.17 -7.05
C ALA A 111 -11.40 2.93 -5.60
N ARG A 112 -12.65 3.31 -5.26
CA ARG A 112 -13.22 3.14 -3.92
C ARG A 112 -13.63 1.70 -3.57
N ALA A 113 -13.58 0.77 -4.53
CA ALA A 113 -13.99 -0.62 -4.33
C ALA A 113 -12.88 -1.51 -3.77
N CYS A 114 -11.67 -0.99 -3.52
CA CYS A 114 -10.62 -1.76 -2.86
C CYS A 114 -10.32 -1.22 -1.46
N PRO A 115 -11.10 -1.62 -0.44
CA PRO A 115 -10.82 -1.28 0.94
C PRO A 115 -9.59 -2.05 1.45
N VAL A 116 -8.66 -1.32 2.07
CA VAL A 116 -7.42 -1.87 2.60
C VAL A 116 -7.08 -1.29 3.97
N TRP A 117 -6.31 -2.05 4.73
CA TRP A 117 -5.56 -1.55 5.88
C TRP A 117 -4.08 -1.49 5.53
N VAL A 118 -3.44 -0.38 5.85
CA VAL A 118 -2.01 -0.14 5.62
C VAL A 118 -1.34 0.05 6.96
N MET A 119 -0.33 -0.76 7.24
CA MET A 119 0.39 -0.75 8.51
C MET A 119 1.88 -0.54 8.25
N ARG A 120 2.53 0.26 9.08
CA ARG A 120 3.98 0.40 9.14
C ARG A 120 4.42 0.32 10.59
N ILE A 121 5.26 -0.66 10.91
CA ILE A 121 5.88 -0.77 12.22
C ILE A 121 7.10 0.15 12.25
N ARG A 122 7.35 0.81 13.38
CA ARG A 122 8.60 1.56 13.57
C ARG A 122 9.73 0.55 13.70
N GLU A 123 10.66 0.56 12.74
CA GLU A 123 11.93 -0.15 12.88
C GLU A 123 12.85 0.77 13.72
N GLU A 124 13.42 0.23 14.81
CA GLU A 124 14.28 0.94 15.76
C GLU A 124 15.64 1.36 15.15
#